data_AF-A0AAN6J0D4-F1
#
_entry.id   AF-A0AAN6J0D4-F1
#
_cell.length_a   1.000
_cell.length_b   1.000
_cell.length_c   1.000
_cell.angle_alpha   90.00
_cell.angle_beta   90.00
_cell.angle_gamma   90.00
#
_symmetry.space_group_name_H-M   'P 1'
#
loop_
_entity.id
_entity.type
_entity.pdbx_description
1 polymer ?
#
loop_
_entity_poly.entity_id
_entity_poly.type
_entity_poly.pdbx_seq_one_letter_code
_entity_poly.pdbx_strand_id
1 'polypeptide(L)'
;MQQYFTFGFHQCRWGYKNWSEVEAVVNNYRAFNIPLENMWTDIDYMFQYRDFTNDPNTFPYPEGQAFLERLHANGQHYIPIVDSAIYIPNPNNASDAYAPYNDGNSSGVFLKNPDGSQYIGEVWPGYTVFPDWHATNSVAWWTRNMQSHHNNVPWDGIWIDMSEVSSFCVGSCGTGNLSLNPVHPSFGLPGEPGSIVYGYPEGFNLTNATEAATATSLAALQASSAAAASPPSTATTPYFSSSVIPGVRNVNQPPYVINNVNGDLAVHAVSPNATHADGVEEYDMHSLFGHQILNATYQALLEIFPGKRPFIIGRSTFAGTGKWAGHWGGDNTSCVDTCGFNGNSDEELCNRWMQLSAFFPFYRNHNVLSANSQEAYVWASVAEASRTAMAIRYSLLPYMYTLFYYASTTGSTVMRALAWEFSNDPTLAAIDNQFLLGPAILVTPVLGQGLTSAQGVFPGIAQGEVWYDWYTQQAVVAQPGENVTIPAPLGHIPVYIRGGYVLPQQEPLYTTAESRNSSWSLLVALSKDGAASGQVYVDDGASLVPSATLLVDFTAGNGSLWASARGTYEDTNPLANVTIMGVAAKPSTVTLNGQTVSNGVSYNGSVLSVKGLEAATSKGAWAQDWVLSWE
;
A
#
# COMPACT_ATOMS: atom_id res chain seq x y z
N MET A 1 3.16 13.45 5.87
CA MET A 1 3.47 12.42 6.89
C MET A 1 2.21 11.59 7.11
N GLN A 2 2.32 10.27 7.27
CA GLN A 2 1.17 9.36 7.49
C GLN A 2 1.00 9.06 9.00
N GLN A 3 -0.10 8.42 9.40
CA GLN A 3 -0.23 7.86 10.75
C GLN A 3 0.63 6.59 10.89
N TYR A 4 1.06 6.24 12.09
CA TYR A 4 1.97 5.11 12.31
C TYR A 4 1.32 3.76 11.98
N PHE A 5 0.01 3.61 12.22
CA PHE A 5 -0.71 2.35 11.92
C PHE A 5 -0.71 2.01 10.42
N THR A 6 -0.52 2.99 9.53
CA THR A 6 -0.55 2.76 8.07
C THR A 6 0.69 2.02 7.57
N PHE A 7 1.67 1.78 8.44
CA PHE A 7 2.86 1.01 8.15
C PHE A 7 2.71 -0.47 8.49
N GLY A 8 1.68 -0.86 9.24
CA GLY A 8 1.38 -2.26 9.52
C GLY A 8 0.97 -3.03 8.26
N PHE A 9 0.59 -4.30 8.41
CA PHE A 9 0.10 -5.11 7.31
C PHE A 9 -1.39 -4.88 7.03
N HIS A 10 -1.77 -4.87 5.75
CA HIS A 10 -3.13 -4.65 5.27
C HIS A 10 -3.67 -5.89 4.53
N GLN A 11 -4.88 -6.35 4.86
CA GLN A 11 -5.58 -7.42 4.15
C GLN A 11 -6.83 -6.89 3.46
N CYS A 12 -6.99 -7.22 2.17
CA CYS A 12 -8.14 -6.87 1.35
C CYS A 12 -8.50 -8.02 0.39
N ARG A 13 -9.71 -7.99 -0.17
CA ARG A 13 -10.16 -8.82 -1.28
C ARG A 13 -11.43 -8.21 -1.84
N TRP A 14 -11.59 -8.28 -3.17
CA TRP A 14 -12.91 -8.25 -3.80
C TRP A 14 -13.58 -9.61 -3.62
N GLY A 15 -14.69 -9.68 -2.90
CA GLY A 15 -15.49 -10.90 -2.73
C GLY A 15 -15.74 -11.38 -1.30
N TYR A 16 -15.39 -10.59 -0.27
CA TYR A 16 -15.84 -10.92 1.09
C TYR A 16 -17.36 -10.72 1.18
N LYS A 17 -18.10 -11.76 1.57
CA LYS A 17 -19.54 -11.80 1.33
C LYS A 17 -20.38 -11.08 2.36
N ASN A 18 -19.86 -10.87 3.57
CA ASN A 18 -20.56 -10.24 4.69
C ASN A 18 -19.60 -9.96 5.86
N TRP A 19 -20.08 -9.27 6.90
CA TRP A 19 -19.31 -8.98 8.12
C TRP A 19 -18.78 -10.23 8.85
N SER A 20 -19.51 -11.35 8.82
CA SER A 20 -19.05 -12.58 9.50
C SER A 20 -17.82 -13.19 8.81
N GLU A 21 -17.75 -13.09 7.48
CA GLU A 21 -16.58 -13.53 6.72
C GLU A 21 -15.37 -12.61 6.95
N VAL A 22 -15.58 -11.29 6.95
CA VAL A 22 -14.53 -10.31 7.29
C VAL A 22 -13.98 -10.58 8.70
N GLU A 23 -14.85 -10.82 9.68
CA GLU A 23 -14.44 -11.18 11.04
C GLU A 23 -13.70 -12.52 11.10
N ALA A 24 -14.11 -13.52 10.31
CA ALA A 24 -13.42 -14.80 10.23
C ALA A 24 -11.99 -14.65 9.69
N VAL A 25 -11.75 -13.78 8.70
CA VAL A 25 -10.40 -13.46 8.20
C VAL A 25 -9.54 -12.89 9.31
N VAL A 26 -10.04 -11.88 10.03
CA VAL A 26 -9.33 -11.27 11.18
C VAL A 26 -9.00 -12.32 12.25
N ASN A 27 -9.96 -13.17 12.59
CA ASN A 27 -9.78 -14.24 13.56
C ASN A 27 -8.75 -15.28 13.12
N ASN A 28 -8.70 -15.62 11.83
CA ASN A 28 -7.70 -16.54 11.29
C ASN A 28 -6.29 -15.94 11.34
N TYR A 29 -6.09 -14.67 10.98
CA TYR A 29 -4.80 -13.99 11.15
C TYR A 29 -4.30 -14.09 12.60
N ARG A 30 -5.19 -13.84 13.57
CA ARG A 30 -4.90 -13.97 15.00
C ARG A 30 -4.57 -15.41 15.40
N ALA A 31 -5.36 -16.39 14.94
CA ALA A 31 -5.17 -17.81 15.25
C ALA A 31 -3.84 -18.36 14.73
N PHE A 32 -3.36 -17.87 13.59
CA PHE A 32 -2.07 -18.25 13.00
C PHE A 32 -0.91 -17.35 13.44
N ASN A 33 -1.14 -16.43 14.37
CA ASN A 33 -0.16 -15.47 14.90
C ASN A 33 0.55 -14.68 13.78
N ILE A 34 -0.20 -14.24 12.78
CA ILE A 34 0.29 -13.40 11.69
C ILE A 34 -0.19 -11.96 11.97
N PRO A 35 0.72 -10.98 12.13
CA PRO A 35 0.34 -9.58 12.35
C PRO A 35 -0.65 -9.08 11.30
N LEU A 36 -1.73 -8.44 11.76
CA LEU A 36 -2.74 -7.80 10.91
C LEU A 36 -3.11 -6.46 11.54
N GLU A 37 -2.82 -5.36 10.85
CA GLU A 37 -3.10 -4.02 11.36
C GLU A 37 -4.39 -3.45 10.78
N ASN A 38 -4.62 -3.68 9.48
CA ASN A 38 -5.67 -3.03 8.72
C ASN A 38 -6.51 -4.05 7.94
N MET A 39 -7.82 -4.06 8.16
CA MET A 39 -8.79 -4.86 7.41
C MET A 39 -9.54 -4.00 6.40
N TRP A 40 -9.72 -4.51 5.19
CA TRP A 40 -10.31 -3.76 4.08
C TRP A 40 -11.49 -4.50 3.48
N THR A 41 -12.43 -3.76 2.89
CA THR A 41 -13.49 -4.31 2.04
C THR A 41 -13.52 -3.56 0.73
N ASP A 42 -13.61 -4.33 -0.36
CA ASP A 42 -13.94 -3.84 -1.70
C ASP A 42 -15.44 -3.52 -1.82
N ILE A 43 -15.95 -3.30 -3.03
CA ILE A 43 -17.31 -2.85 -3.34
C ILE A 43 -18.43 -3.78 -2.82
N ASP A 44 -18.11 -4.99 -2.35
CA ASP A 44 -19.05 -5.98 -1.82
C ASP A 44 -19.88 -5.46 -0.64
N TYR A 45 -19.33 -4.51 0.12
CA TYR A 45 -20.03 -3.95 1.28
C TYR A 45 -21.21 -3.06 0.87
N MET A 46 -21.16 -2.49 -0.35
CA MET A 46 -22.08 -1.46 -0.81
C MET A 46 -23.44 -2.05 -1.21
N PHE A 47 -24.52 -1.30 -0.97
CA PHE A 47 -25.84 -1.69 -1.49
C PHE A 47 -25.87 -1.48 -3.02
N GLN A 48 -25.85 -2.57 -3.78
CA GLN A 48 -25.80 -2.55 -5.24
C GLN A 48 -24.65 -1.67 -5.79
N TYR A 49 -23.46 -1.76 -5.17
CA TYR A 49 -22.25 -1.04 -5.59
C TYR A 49 -22.36 0.50 -5.54
N ARG A 50 -23.26 1.03 -4.70
CA ARG A 50 -23.47 2.48 -4.54
C ARG A 50 -22.62 3.02 -3.41
N ASP A 51 -21.80 4.03 -3.69
CA ASP A 51 -21.03 4.73 -2.68
C ASP A 51 -21.87 5.19 -1.48
N PHE A 52 -21.24 5.26 -0.31
CA PHE A 52 -21.86 5.76 0.93
C PHE A 52 -23.12 4.97 1.38
N THR A 53 -23.19 3.70 1.01
CA THR A 53 -24.24 2.78 1.46
C THR A 53 -23.64 1.45 1.89
N ASN A 54 -24.37 0.72 2.73
CA ASN A 54 -24.09 -0.69 3.00
C ASN A 54 -25.28 -1.56 2.57
N ASP A 55 -24.99 -2.76 2.05
CA ASP A 55 -26.05 -3.73 1.78
C ASP A 55 -26.71 -4.17 3.10
N PRO A 56 -28.04 -4.03 3.25
CA PRO A 56 -28.72 -4.31 4.51
C PRO A 56 -28.84 -5.80 4.83
N ASN A 57 -28.52 -6.70 3.90
CA ASN A 57 -28.60 -8.15 4.09
C ASN A 57 -27.23 -8.77 4.38
N THR A 58 -26.17 -8.28 3.73
CA THR A 58 -24.81 -8.82 3.88
C THR A 58 -23.90 -7.95 4.74
N PHE A 59 -24.08 -6.63 4.73
CA PHE A 59 -23.26 -5.70 5.49
C PHE A 59 -24.06 -4.72 6.36
N PRO A 60 -25.10 -5.16 7.09
CA PRO A 60 -25.96 -4.24 7.83
C PRO A 60 -25.19 -3.42 8.87
N TYR A 61 -25.57 -2.14 9.03
CA TYR A 61 -24.87 -1.20 9.90
C TYR A 61 -24.71 -1.69 11.36
N PRO A 62 -25.73 -2.26 12.05
CA PRO A 62 -25.57 -2.70 13.44
C PRO A 62 -24.50 -3.79 13.63
N GLU A 63 -24.40 -4.72 12.68
CA GLU A 63 -23.40 -5.80 12.73
C GLU A 63 -22.00 -5.25 12.46
N GLY A 64 -21.88 -4.37 11.46
CA GLY A 64 -20.63 -3.68 11.16
C GLY A 64 -20.14 -2.85 12.33
N GLN A 65 -21.01 -2.07 12.97
CA GLN A 65 -20.67 -1.30 14.18
C GLN A 65 -20.15 -2.20 15.30
N ALA A 66 -20.84 -3.31 15.57
CA ALA A 66 -20.41 -4.25 16.61
C ALA A 66 -19.05 -4.89 16.28
N PHE A 67 -18.83 -5.27 15.02
CA PHE A 67 -17.55 -5.81 14.56
C PHE A 67 -16.41 -4.78 14.68
N LEU A 68 -16.63 -3.57 14.16
CA LEU A 68 -15.63 -2.51 14.17
C LEU A 68 -15.27 -2.04 15.57
N GLU A 69 -16.22 -2.03 16.51
CA GLU A 69 -15.93 -1.78 17.93
C GLU A 69 -14.92 -2.80 18.49
N ARG A 70 -15.08 -4.09 18.15
CA ARG A 70 -14.11 -5.14 18.55
C ARG A 70 -12.78 -4.99 17.83
N LEU A 71 -12.79 -4.68 16.54
CA LEU A 71 -11.58 -4.47 15.73
C LEU A 71 -10.73 -3.32 16.31
N HIS A 72 -11.37 -2.18 16.58
CA HIS A 72 -10.73 -1.00 17.17
C HIS A 72 -10.25 -1.25 18.61
N ALA A 73 -11.02 -1.99 19.41
CA ALA A 73 -10.60 -2.38 20.77
C ALA A 73 -9.33 -3.25 20.77
N ASN A 74 -9.06 -3.97 19.67
CA ASN A 74 -7.84 -4.74 19.46
C ASN A 74 -6.68 -3.92 18.84
N GLY A 75 -6.86 -2.61 18.64
CA GLY A 75 -5.85 -1.74 18.04
C GLY A 75 -5.67 -1.94 16.54
N GLN A 76 -6.67 -2.51 15.86
CA GLN A 76 -6.70 -2.70 14.41
C GLN A 76 -7.65 -1.69 13.76
N HIS A 77 -7.58 -1.53 12.44
CA HIS A 77 -8.24 -0.44 11.71
C HIS A 77 -9.02 -0.97 10.49
N TYR A 78 -10.02 -0.22 10.02
CA TYR A 78 -10.87 -0.59 8.89
C TYR A 78 -10.86 0.45 7.76
N ILE A 79 -10.67 -0.01 6.52
CA ILE A 79 -10.56 0.84 5.32
C ILE A 79 -11.48 0.32 4.21
N PRO A 80 -12.60 0.99 3.90
CA PRO A 80 -13.44 0.67 2.75
C PRO A 80 -12.96 1.35 1.46
N ILE A 81 -13.27 0.73 0.32
CA ILE A 81 -13.24 1.38 -1.00
C ILE A 81 -14.35 2.42 -1.14
N VAL A 82 -14.11 3.47 -1.92
CA VAL A 82 -15.10 4.44 -2.41
C VAL A 82 -14.74 4.72 -3.87
N ASP A 83 -15.73 4.66 -4.75
CA ASP A 83 -15.55 4.89 -6.17
C ASP A 83 -15.61 6.39 -6.53
N SER A 84 -15.24 6.68 -7.77
CA SER A 84 -15.23 8.05 -8.28
C SER A 84 -16.55 8.48 -8.95
N ALA A 85 -17.50 7.55 -9.11
CA ALA A 85 -18.72 7.75 -9.88
C ALA A 85 -19.97 7.46 -9.04
N ILE A 86 -20.96 8.34 -9.13
CA ILE A 86 -22.17 8.31 -8.30
C ILE A 86 -23.34 7.75 -9.11
N TYR A 87 -24.00 6.73 -8.57
CA TYR A 87 -25.19 6.12 -9.18
C TYR A 87 -26.31 7.12 -9.45
N ILE A 88 -26.95 7.02 -10.61
CA ILE A 88 -28.15 7.79 -10.94
C ILE A 88 -29.40 6.93 -10.70
N PRO A 89 -30.32 7.33 -9.81
CA PRO A 89 -31.52 6.56 -9.53
C PRO A 89 -32.50 6.55 -10.70
N ASN A 90 -33.23 5.45 -10.83
CA ASN A 90 -34.29 5.28 -11.79
C ASN A 90 -35.44 6.26 -11.50
N PRO A 91 -35.73 7.23 -12.39
CA PRO A 91 -36.72 8.26 -12.13
C PRO A 91 -38.16 7.73 -12.02
N ASN A 92 -38.41 6.51 -12.52
CA ASN A 92 -39.73 5.85 -12.44
C ASN A 92 -39.88 4.98 -11.19
N ASN A 93 -38.85 4.86 -10.35
CA ASN A 93 -38.87 4.06 -9.14
C ASN A 93 -38.58 4.92 -7.90
N ALA A 94 -39.63 5.33 -7.19
CA ALA A 94 -39.48 6.17 -6.00
C ALA A 94 -38.66 5.50 -4.87
N SER A 95 -38.68 4.17 -4.78
CA SER A 95 -37.89 3.41 -3.80
C SER A 95 -36.40 3.36 -4.13
N ASP A 96 -36.00 3.80 -5.34
CA ASP A 96 -34.61 3.85 -5.78
C ASP A 96 -33.92 5.18 -5.44
N ALA A 97 -34.62 6.09 -4.75
CA ALA A 97 -34.10 7.39 -4.37
C ALA A 97 -32.75 7.25 -3.65
N TYR A 98 -31.77 8.03 -4.11
CA TYR A 98 -30.40 7.95 -3.65
C TYR A 98 -29.89 9.34 -3.28
N ALA A 99 -29.69 9.57 -1.97
CA ALA A 99 -29.41 10.88 -1.43
C ALA A 99 -28.10 11.53 -1.94
N PRO A 100 -26.98 10.80 -2.08
CA PRO A 100 -25.74 11.36 -2.65
C PRO A 100 -25.95 11.97 -4.03
N TYR A 101 -26.68 11.29 -4.91
CA TYR A 101 -27.05 11.83 -6.22
C TYR A 101 -28.01 13.02 -6.11
N ASN A 102 -29.09 12.90 -5.35
CA ASN A 102 -30.11 13.95 -5.26
C ASN A 102 -29.52 15.27 -4.73
N ASP A 103 -28.71 15.22 -3.67
CA ASP A 103 -28.01 16.40 -3.13
C ASP A 103 -27.03 16.97 -4.16
N GLY A 104 -26.20 16.11 -4.77
CA GLY A 104 -25.20 16.53 -5.75
C GLY A 104 -25.81 17.18 -6.98
N ASN A 105 -26.87 16.57 -7.52
CA ASN A 105 -27.57 17.07 -8.70
C ASN A 105 -28.23 18.43 -8.43
N SER A 106 -28.84 18.59 -7.25
CA SER A 106 -29.41 19.88 -6.82
C SER A 106 -28.35 20.95 -6.57
N SER A 107 -27.14 20.54 -6.17
CA SER A 107 -25.99 21.40 -5.90
C SER A 107 -25.13 21.72 -7.14
N GLY A 108 -25.43 21.10 -8.29
CA GLY A 108 -24.74 21.32 -9.56
C GLY A 108 -23.29 20.83 -9.57
N VAL A 109 -22.97 19.75 -8.85
CA VAL A 109 -21.58 19.27 -8.63
C VAL A 109 -21.14 18.19 -9.62
N PHE A 110 -21.87 17.94 -10.71
CA PHE A 110 -21.56 16.88 -11.67
C PHE A 110 -21.15 17.44 -13.02
N LEU A 111 -20.27 16.70 -13.72
CA LEU A 111 -19.85 17.01 -15.09
C LEU A 111 -21.05 17.08 -16.06
N LYS A 112 -20.88 17.89 -17.11
CA LYS A 112 -21.91 18.12 -18.14
C LYS A 112 -21.42 17.73 -19.53
N ASN A 113 -22.35 17.54 -20.45
CA ASN A 113 -22.08 17.53 -21.88
C ASN A 113 -21.90 18.98 -22.41
N PRO A 114 -21.34 19.16 -23.62
CA PRO A 114 -21.18 20.49 -24.23
C PRO A 114 -22.48 21.30 -24.40
N ASP A 115 -23.64 20.62 -24.49
CA ASP A 115 -24.95 21.25 -24.58
C ASP A 115 -25.54 21.66 -23.22
N GLY A 116 -24.81 21.42 -22.13
CA GLY A 116 -25.21 21.71 -20.76
C GLY A 116 -26.07 20.63 -20.10
N SER A 117 -26.42 19.56 -20.81
CA SER A 117 -27.06 18.38 -20.21
C SER A 117 -26.08 17.64 -19.29
N GLN A 118 -26.59 16.81 -18.37
CA GLN A 118 -25.74 16.05 -17.45
C GLN A 118 -24.93 14.99 -18.21
N TYR A 119 -23.64 14.89 -17.94
CA TYR A 119 -22.81 13.81 -18.49
C TYR A 119 -23.13 12.51 -17.74
N ILE A 120 -23.47 11.44 -18.46
CA ILE A 120 -23.85 10.16 -17.87
C ILE A 120 -22.96 9.06 -18.42
N GLY A 121 -22.16 8.43 -17.56
CA GLY A 121 -21.40 7.23 -17.90
C GLY A 121 -22.03 5.96 -17.35
N GLU A 122 -21.24 4.90 -17.31
CA GLU A 122 -21.56 3.62 -16.70
C GLU A 122 -20.36 3.14 -15.88
N VAL A 123 -20.58 2.67 -14.64
CA VAL A 123 -19.58 1.98 -13.78
C VAL A 123 -20.32 0.86 -13.01
N TRP A 124 -19.80 0.38 -11.88
CA TRP A 124 -20.33 -0.76 -11.12
C TRP A 124 -21.83 -0.70 -10.79
N PRO A 125 -22.41 0.42 -10.33
CA PRO A 125 -23.83 0.46 -9.99
C PRO A 125 -24.76 0.67 -11.20
N GLY A 126 -24.23 0.73 -12.42
CA GLY A 126 -24.97 1.04 -13.66
C GLY A 126 -24.70 2.45 -14.16
N TYR A 127 -25.73 3.18 -14.63
CA TYR A 127 -25.51 4.56 -15.09
C TYR A 127 -25.13 5.49 -13.93
N THR A 128 -24.07 6.26 -14.14
CA THR A 128 -23.44 7.10 -13.13
C THR A 128 -23.17 8.51 -13.64
N VAL A 129 -23.05 9.44 -12.69
CA VAL A 129 -22.50 10.78 -12.88
C VAL A 129 -21.15 10.91 -12.19
N PHE A 130 -20.36 11.87 -12.64
CA PHE A 130 -19.00 12.09 -12.15
C PHE A 130 -18.91 13.45 -11.44
N PRO A 131 -18.42 13.51 -10.19
CA PRO A 131 -18.19 14.76 -9.50
C PRO A 131 -17.26 15.69 -10.29
N ASP A 132 -17.66 16.94 -10.42
CA ASP A 132 -16.87 18.01 -11.02
C ASP A 132 -16.16 18.80 -9.92
N TRP A 133 -14.85 18.61 -9.79
CA TRP A 133 -14.06 19.29 -8.76
C TRP A 133 -13.84 20.79 -9.02
N HIS A 134 -14.30 21.32 -10.15
CA HIS A 134 -14.29 22.76 -10.46
C HIS A 134 -15.56 23.45 -9.97
N ALA A 135 -16.62 22.70 -9.68
CA ALA A 135 -17.85 23.27 -9.12
C ALA A 135 -17.66 23.64 -7.63
N THR A 136 -18.16 24.82 -7.25
CA THR A 136 -17.91 25.44 -5.93
C THR A 136 -18.33 24.57 -4.74
N ASN A 137 -19.32 23.70 -4.91
CA ASN A 137 -19.91 22.93 -3.82
C ASN A 137 -19.41 21.48 -3.74
N SER A 138 -18.55 21.02 -4.65
CA SER A 138 -18.20 19.60 -4.78
C SER A 138 -17.49 19.03 -3.56
N VAL A 139 -16.51 19.76 -3.01
CA VAL A 139 -15.78 19.31 -1.80
C VAL A 139 -16.71 19.25 -0.59
N ALA A 140 -17.60 20.22 -0.42
CA ALA A 140 -18.56 20.23 0.68
C ALA A 140 -19.60 19.11 0.55
N TRP A 141 -20.12 18.86 -0.65
CA TRP A 141 -21.00 17.74 -0.94
C TRP A 141 -20.30 16.40 -0.66
N TRP A 142 -19.08 16.21 -1.14
CA TRP A 142 -18.28 15.00 -0.90
C TRP A 142 -18.07 14.75 0.60
N THR A 143 -17.66 15.80 1.32
CA THR A 143 -17.43 15.75 2.77
C THR A 143 -18.67 15.33 3.55
N ARG A 144 -19.85 15.90 3.23
CA ARG A 144 -21.11 15.53 3.89
C ARG A 144 -21.48 14.07 3.66
N ASN A 145 -21.30 13.54 2.45
CA ASN A 145 -21.61 12.15 2.15
C ASN A 145 -20.66 11.19 2.88
N MET A 146 -19.35 11.49 2.86
CA MET A 146 -18.36 10.73 3.62
C MET A 146 -18.67 10.74 5.12
N GLN A 147 -18.97 11.90 5.69
CA GLN A 147 -19.30 12.04 7.11
C GLN A 147 -20.59 11.29 7.47
N SER A 148 -21.62 11.37 6.61
CA SER A 148 -22.88 10.63 6.80
C SER A 148 -22.65 9.12 6.82
N HIS A 149 -21.78 8.60 5.95
CA HIS A 149 -21.41 7.19 5.94
C HIS A 149 -20.59 6.82 7.19
N HIS A 150 -19.57 7.62 7.54
CA HIS A 150 -18.72 7.40 8.70
C HIS A 150 -19.50 7.31 10.03
N ASN A 151 -20.56 8.12 10.17
CA ASN A 151 -21.43 8.09 11.36
C ASN A 151 -22.13 6.73 11.56
N ASN A 152 -22.31 5.96 10.48
CA ASN A 152 -22.88 4.61 10.56
C ASN A 152 -21.78 3.54 10.59
N VAL A 153 -20.67 3.74 9.88
CA VAL A 153 -19.56 2.80 9.77
C VAL A 153 -18.26 3.54 10.13
N PRO A 154 -17.72 3.39 11.35
CA PRO A 154 -16.54 4.13 11.79
C PRO A 154 -15.25 3.57 11.17
N TRP A 155 -15.01 3.85 9.89
CA TRP A 155 -13.75 3.51 9.19
C TRP A 155 -12.61 4.48 9.57
N ASP A 156 -11.35 4.11 9.32
CA ASP A 156 -10.14 4.84 9.78
C ASP A 156 -9.34 5.51 8.65
N GLY A 157 -9.70 5.21 7.40
CA GLY A 157 -9.12 5.77 6.19
C GLY A 157 -9.93 5.32 4.98
N ILE A 158 -9.54 5.78 3.79
CA ILE A 158 -10.32 5.57 2.57
C ILE A 158 -9.44 5.12 1.42
N TRP A 159 -9.95 4.16 0.66
CA TRP A 159 -9.41 3.79 -0.62
C TRP A 159 -10.26 4.42 -1.72
N ILE A 160 -9.68 5.31 -2.53
CA ILE A 160 -10.36 5.91 -3.69
C ILE A 160 -9.96 5.16 -4.96
N ASP A 161 -10.94 4.60 -5.65
CA ASP A 161 -10.73 3.87 -6.89
C ASP A 161 -11.50 4.45 -8.09
N MET A 162 -11.23 3.91 -9.27
CA MET A 162 -11.89 4.27 -10.54
C MET A 162 -11.69 5.75 -10.95
N SER A 163 -10.58 6.34 -10.51
CA SER A 163 -10.33 7.79 -10.48
C SER A 163 -9.52 8.34 -11.66
N GLU A 164 -9.31 7.55 -12.71
CA GLU A 164 -8.66 8.01 -13.95
C GLU A 164 -9.29 9.27 -14.60
N VAL A 165 -10.60 9.44 -14.76
CA VAL A 165 -11.78 8.72 -14.25
C VAL A 165 -12.36 7.69 -15.23
N SER A 166 -12.64 6.48 -14.73
CA SER A 166 -13.04 5.32 -15.54
C SER A 166 -14.52 5.31 -15.90
N SER A 167 -14.86 4.82 -17.10
CA SER A 167 -16.24 4.49 -17.48
C SER A 167 -16.31 3.27 -18.40
N PHE A 168 -17.36 2.44 -18.24
CA PHE A 168 -17.57 1.21 -19.00
C PHE A 168 -18.24 1.42 -20.36
N CYS A 169 -18.76 2.62 -20.62
CA CYS A 169 -19.29 3.00 -21.93
C CYS A 169 -18.42 4.08 -22.59
N VAL A 170 -18.43 4.11 -23.92
CA VAL A 170 -17.75 5.15 -24.70
C VAL A 170 -18.73 6.30 -24.91
N GLY A 171 -18.35 7.51 -24.50
CA GLY A 171 -19.27 8.64 -24.58
C GLY A 171 -20.17 8.76 -23.35
N SER A 172 -21.04 9.78 -23.37
CA SER A 172 -22.21 9.83 -22.49
C SER A 172 -23.28 8.85 -23.02
N CYS A 173 -23.73 7.89 -22.20
CA CYS A 173 -24.48 6.71 -22.66
C CYS A 173 -25.85 6.47 -21.98
N GLY A 174 -26.13 7.10 -20.83
CA GLY A 174 -27.39 6.84 -20.09
C GLY A 174 -28.55 7.80 -20.39
N THR A 175 -28.34 8.83 -21.23
CA THR A 175 -29.37 9.83 -21.54
C THR A 175 -30.60 9.19 -22.20
N GLY A 176 -31.78 9.39 -21.61
CA GLY A 176 -33.03 8.79 -22.08
C GLY A 176 -33.27 7.34 -21.65
N ASN A 177 -32.26 6.68 -21.07
CA ASN A 177 -32.30 5.27 -20.67
C ASN A 177 -32.29 5.08 -19.15
N LEU A 178 -32.39 6.14 -18.34
CA LEU A 178 -32.34 6.06 -16.89
C LEU A 178 -33.42 5.16 -16.26
N SER A 179 -34.54 4.90 -16.96
CA SER A 179 -35.55 3.94 -16.50
C SER A 179 -35.08 2.48 -16.51
N LEU A 180 -33.93 2.19 -17.13
CA LEU A 180 -33.29 0.87 -17.14
C LEU A 180 -32.40 0.65 -15.92
N ASN A 181 -32.07 1.70 -15.15
CA ASN A 181 -31.20 1.57 -13.98
C ASN A 181 -31.88 0.80 -12.83
N PRO A 182 -31.10 0.02 -12.03
CA PRO A 182 -29.68 -0.28 -12.22
C PRO A 182 -29.44 -1.21 -13.42
N VAL A 183 -28.37 -0.96 -14.18
CA VAL A 183 -27.91 -1.82 -15.28
C VAL A 183 -26.66 -2.58 -14.85
N HIS A 184 -26.56 -3.83 -15.29
CA HIS A 184 -25.35 -4.63 -15.10
C HIS A 184 -24.25 -4.15 -16.05
N PRO A 185 -22.96 -4.15 -15.65
CA PRO A 185 -21.85 -3.87 -16.56
C PRO A 185 -21.96 -4.65 -17.87
N SER A 186 -21.51 -4.05 -18.98
CA SER A 186 -21.60 -4.65 -20.31
C SER A 186 -20.71 -5.89 -20.54
N PHE A 187 -19.96 -6.31 -19.52
CA PHE A 187 -19.10 -7.49 -19.52
C PHE A 187 -19.47 -8.41 -18.36
N GLY A 188 -19.25 -9.71 -18.54
CA GLY A 188 -19.54 -10.67 -17.48
C GLY A 188 -18.53 -10.53 -16.34
N LEU A 189 -19.03 -10.51 -15.11
CA LEU A 189 -18.19 -10.45 -13.92
C LEU A 189 -17.60 -11.83 -13.62
N PRO A 190 -16.38 -11.90 -13.08
CA PRO A 190 -15.78 -13.17 -12.74
C PRO A 190 -16.64 -13.96 -11.74
N GLY A 191 -17.03 -15.18 -12.08
CA GLY A 191 -17.90 -16.02 -11.25
C GLY A 191 -19.38 -16.03 -11.63
N GLU A 192 -19.80 -15.21 -12.59
CA GLU A 192 -21.18 -15.23 -13.11
C GLU A 192 -21.45 -16.42 -14.05
N PRO A 193 -22.73 -16.84 -14.21
CA PRO A 193 -23.11 -17.84 -15.20
C PRO A 193 -22.64 -17.45 -16.62
N GLY A 194 -21.70 -18.22 -17.18
CA GLY A 194 -21.08 -17.93 -18.49
C GLY A 194 -19.72 -17.23 -18.44
N SER A 195 -19.33 -16.73 -17.26
CA SER A 195 -18.02 -16.13 -16.93
C SER A 195 -17.34 -16.91 -15.80
N ILE A 196 -17.37 -18.24 -15.91
CA ILE A 196 -16.80 -19.15 -14.92
C ILE A 196 -15.27 -19.11 -15.03
N VAL A 197 -14.58 -19.04 -13.90
CA VAL A 197 -13.12 -19.02 -13.90
C VAL A 197 -12.58 -20.44 -13.90
N TYR A 198 -12.10 -20.87 -15.06
CA TYR A 198 -11.41 -22.15 -15.25
C TYR A 198 -9.92 -22.03 -14.89
N GLY A 199 -9.61 -21.59 -13.67
CA GLY A 199 -8.26 -21.62 -13.10
C GLY A 199 -7.98 -22.94 -12.41
N TYR A 200 -6.74 -23.43 -12.43
CA TYR A 200 -6.36 -24.61 -11.66
C TYR A 200 -6.43 -24.29 -10.14
N PRO A 201 -7.00 -25.18 -9.31
CA PRO A 201 -6.95 -25.04 -7.86
C PRO A 201 -5.55 -25.36 -7.31
N GLU A 202 -5.36 -25.01 -6.04
CA GLU A 202 -4.19 -25.29 -5.23
C GLU A 202 -3.74 -26.77 -5.33
N GLY A 203 -2.45 -27.00 -5.62
CA GLY A 203 -1.87 -28.35 -5.70
C GLY A 203 -2.02 -29.09 -7.05
N PHE A 204 -2.38 -28.40 -8.14
CA PHE A 204 -2.49 -29.03 -9.46
C PHE A 204 -1.13 -29.52 -9.99
N ASN A 205 -0.94 -30.84 -10.04
CA ASN A 205 0.27 -31.48 -10.56
C ASN A 205 0.18 -31.56 -12.10
N LEU A 206 1.03 -30.82 -12.80
CA LEU A 206 1.11 -30.68 -14.28
C LEU A 206 1.36 -31.98 -15.07
N THR A 207 1.32 -33.15 -14.42
CA THR A 207 1.54 -34.46 -15.03
C THR A 207 0.26 -35.17 -15.50
N ASN A 208 -0.94 -34.68 -15.15
CA ASN A 208 -2.22 -35.25 -15.63
C ASN A 208 -2.75 -34.51 -16.89
N ALA A 209 -2.23 -34.89 -18.06
CA ALA A 209 -2.44 -34.18 -19.34
C ALA A 209 -3.92 -34.04 -19.77
N THR A 210 -4.81 -34.94 -19.34
CA THR A 210 -6.22 -34.98 -19.79
C THR A 210 -7.07 -33.88 -19.14
N GLU A 211 -6.90 -33.63 -17.84
CA GLU A 211 -7.64 -32.59 -17.12
C GLU A 211 -7.12 -31.19 -17.48
N ALA A 212 -5.81 -31.06 -17.69
CA ALA A 212 -5.20 -29.83 -18.19
C ALA A 212 -5.74 -29.44 -19.57
N ALA A 213 -5.84 -30.40 -20.48
CA ALA A 213 -6.46 -30.20 -21.80
C ALA A 213 -7.96 -29.89 -21.70
N THR A 214 -8.67 -30.48 -20.75
CA THR A 214 -10.11 -30.22 -20.53
C THR A 214 -10.34 -28.81 -20.00
N ALA A 215 -9.62 -28.38 -18.96
CA ALA A 215 -9.71 -27.01 -18.44
C ALA A 215 -9.27 -25.97 -19.48
N THR A 216 -8.18 -26.23 -20.21
CA THR A 216 -7.72 -25.36 -21.31
C THR A 216 -8.74 -25.29 -22.44
N SER A 217 -9.34 -26.42 -22.83
CA SER A 217 -10.38 -26.43 -23.85
C SER A 217 -11.66 -25.76 -23.39
N LEU A 218 -12.06 -25.89 -22.12
CA LEU A 218 -13.22 -25.19 -21.56
C LEU A 218 -12.97 -23.68 -21.42
N ALA A 219 -11.77 -23.27 -21.00
CA ALA A 219 -11.34 -21.87 -21.00
C ALA A 219 -11.29 -21.30 -22.41
N ALA A 220 -10.76 -22.05 -23.38
CA ALA A 220 -10.76 -21.68 -24.79
C ALA A 220 -12.18 -21.66 -25.38
N LEU A 221 -13.05 -22.58 -24.98
CA LEU A 221 -14.46 -22.61 -25.38
C LEU A 221 -15.20 -21.40 -24.80
N GLN A 222 -14.97 -21.04 -23.53
CA GLN A 222 -15.55 -19.84 -22.91
C GLN A 222 -15.00 -18.56 -23.55
N ALA A 223 -13.71 -18.50 -23.85
CA ALA A 223 -13.12 -17.40 -24.60
C ALA A 223 -13.70 -17.31 -26.02
N SER A 224 -13.94 -18.46 -26.67
CA SER A 224 -14.58 -18.51 -28.00
C SER A 224 -16.06 -18.14 -27.96
N SER A 225 -16.79 -18.48 -26.88
CA SER A 225 -18.19 -18.08 -26.69
C SER A 225 -18.31 -16.61 -26.31
N ALA A 226 -17.37 -16.08 -25.52
CA ALA A 226 -17.26 -14.65 -25.23
C ALA A 226 -16.90 -13.85 -26.49
N ALA A 227 -16.07 -14.40 -27.38
CA ALA A 227 -15.78 -13.82 -28.69
C ALA A 227 -16.94 -13.96 -29.70
N ALA A 228 -17.84 -14.93 -29.51
CA ALA A 228 -19.04 -15.14 -30.34
C ALA A 228 -20.25 -14.32 -29.85
N ALA A 229 -20.31 -13.97 -28.57
CA ALA A 229 -21.19 -12.93 -28.07
C ALA A 229 -20.74 -11.61 -28.70
N SER A 230 -21.56 -11.05 -29.59
CA SER A 230 -21.25 -9.76 -30.20
C SER A 230 -21.16 -8.72 -29.07
N PRO A 231 -20.01 -8.05 -28.85
CA PRO A 231 -20.02 -6.85 -28.04
C PRO A 231 -21.05 -5.89 -28.66
N PRO A 232 -21.69 -5.02 -27.86
CA PRO A 232 -22.42 -3.89 -28.44
C PRO A 232 -21.48 -3.23 -29.45
N SER A 233 -21.97 -2.97 -30.66
CA SER A 233 -21.15 -2.47 -31.75
C SER A 233 -20.27 -1.32 -31.27
N THR A 234 -18.97 -1.58 -31.12
CA THR A 234 -17.94 -0.56 -31.07
C THR A 234 -17.85 0.00 -32.48
N ALA A 235 -18.84 0.81 -32.87
CA ALA A 235 -18.68 1.72 -33.98
C ALA A 235 -17.67 2.79 -33.53
N THR A 236 -16.40 2.39 -33.46
CA THR A 236 -15.30 3.33 -33.30
C THR A 236 -15.20 4.07 -34.62
N THR A 237 -15.72 5.29 -34.64
CA THR A 237 -15.21 6.28 -35.58
C THR A 237 -13.69 6.23 -35.52
N PRO A 238 -12.98 6.27 -36.66
CA PRO A 238 -11.52 6.36 -36.64
C PRO A 238 -11.11 7.51 -35.71
N TYR A 239 -10.39 7.19 -34.64
CA TYR A 239 -9.85 8.18 -33.69
C TYR A 239 -8.82 9.11 -34.36
N PHE A 240 -8.32 8.69 -35.52
CA PHE A 240 -7.52 9.51 -36.44
C PHE A 240 -8.42 10.23 -37.45
N SER A 241 -8.37 11.57 -37.46
CA SER A 241 -8.98 12.40 -38.50
C SER A 241 -7.90 12.94 -39.44
N SER A 242 -8.01 12.65 -40.74
CA SER A 242 -7.20 13.29 -41.78
C SER A 242 -7.73 14.68 -42.19
N SER A 243 -8.93 15.02 -41.72
CA SER A 243 -9.65 16.26 -42.04
C SER A 243 -9.59 17.22 -40.84
N VAL A 244 -8.45 17.86 -40.65
CA VAL A 244 -8.30 18.96 -39.70
C VAL A 244 -8.99 20.20 -40.27
N ILE A 245 -9.98 20.74 -39.57
CA ILE A 245 -10.61 22.02 -39.93
C ILE A 245 -9.84 23.14 -39.22
N PRO A 246 -9.14 24.04 -39.94
CA PRO A 246 -8.38 25.13 -39.31
C PRO A 246 -9.28 26.00 -38.42
N GLY A 247 -8.81 26.26 -37.19
CA GLY A 247 -9.50 27.12 -36.23
C GLY A 247 -10.64 26.45 -35.45
N VAL A 248 -10.92 25.17 -35.69
CA VAL A 248 -11.91 24.40 -34.90
C VAL A 248 -11.17 23.46 -33.96
N ARG A 249 -11.43 23.60 -32.65
CA ARG A 249 -10.97 22.63 -31.65
C ARG A 249 -11.91 21.43 -31.65
N ASN A 250 -11.41 20.26 -31.99
CA ASN A 250 -12.13 19.00 -31.84
C ASN A 250 -11.33 18.10 -30.90
N VAL A 251 -11.75 18.05 -29.64
CA VAL A 251 -11.06 17.30 -28.57
C VAL A 251 -11.27 15.80 -28.67
N ASN A 252 -12.35 15.35 -29.31
CA ASN A 252 -12.62 13.92 -29.51
C ASN A 252 -11.80 13.34 -30.67
N GLN A 253 -11.32 14.17 -31.60
CA GLN A 253 -10.46 13.77 -32.72
C GLN A 253 -9.33 14.80 -32.90
N PRO A 254 -8.34 14.81 -32.00
CA PRO A 254 -7.24 15.76 -32.07
C PRO A 254 -6.39 15.53 -33.34
N PRO A 255 -5.78 16.60 -33.91
CA PRO A 255 -4.94 16.48 -35.11
C PRO A 255 -3.67 15.63 -34.87
N TYR A 256 -3.26 15.50 -33.61
CA TYR A 256 -2.23 14.60 -33.16
C TYR A 256 -2.82 13.62 -32.15
N VAL A 257 -2.84 12.35 -32.52
CA VAL A 257 -3.30 11.25 -31.68
C VAL A 257 -2.09 10.66 -30.95
N ILE A 258 -2.13 10.70 -29.62
CA ILE A 258 -1.14 10.00 -28.80
C ILE A 258 -1.27 8.48 -28.96
N ASN A 259 -0.18 7.75 -28.73
CA ASN A 259 -0.21 6.29 -28.72
C ASN A 259 -0.85 5.76 -27.43
N ASN A 260 -2.17 5.96 -27.28
CA ASN A 260 -2.96 5.47 -26.16
C ASN A 260 -3.23 3.97 -26.31
N VAL A 261 -3.02 3.19 -25.25
CA VAL A 261 -3.17 1.72 -25.27
C VAL A 261 -4.60 1.27 -25.62
N ASN A 262 -5.60 2.07 -25.25
CA ASN A 262 -7.01 1.81 -25.53
C ASN A 262 -7.52 2.46 -26.83
N GLY A 263 -6.65 3.12 -27.59
CA GLY A 263 -7.03 3.85 -28.80
C GLY A 263 -7.67 5.20 -28.48
N ASP A 264 -8.97 5.35 -28.77
CA ASP A 264 -9.71 6.60 -28.54
C ASP A 264 -9.67 7.01 -27.06
N LEU A 265 -9.54 8.31 -26.78
CA LEU A 265 -9.44 8.84 -25.41
C LEU A 265 -10.73 8.63 -24.61
N ALA A 266 -11.88 8.48 -25.27
CA ALA A 266 -13.14 8.20 -24.59
C ALA A 266 -13.33 6.71 -24.22
N VAL A 267 -12.40 5.82 -24.62
CA VAL A 267 -12.49 4.39 -24.30
C VAL A 267 -11.97 4.15 -22.89
N HIS A 268 -12.80 3.53 -22.05
CA HIS A 268 -12.54 3.28 -20.63
C HIS A 268 -12.42 4.53 -19.75
N ALA A 269 -12.93 5.68 -20.21
CA ALA A 269 -12.80 6.97 -19.54
C ALA A 269 -14.01 7.89 -19.77
N VAL A 270 -14.13 8.94 -18.96
CA VAL A 270 -14.99 10.08 -19.30
C VAL A 270 -14.51 10.76 -20.58
N SER A 271 -15.45 11.18 -21.43
CA SER A 271 -15.13 11.69 -22.76
C SER A 271 -14.37 13.01 -22.72
N PRO A 272 -13.44 13.27 -23.66
CA PRO A 272 -12.68 14.50 -23.66
C PRO A 272 -13.51 15.79 -23.78
N ASN A 273 -14.70 15.72 -24.36
CA ASN A 273 -15.62 16.85 -24.47
C ASN A 273 -16.60 16.99 -23.29
N ALA A 274 -16.51 16.14 -22.25
CA ALA A 274 -17.19 16.43 -21.00
C ALA A 274 -16.73 17.80 -20.49
N THR A 275 -17.65 18.58 -19.93
CA THR A 275 -17.46 20.01 -19.65
C THR A 275 -17.63 20.26 -18.16
N HIS A 276 -16.62 20.86 -17.55
CA HIS A 276 -16.61 21.34 -16.18
C HIS A 276 -17.47 22.59 -16.01
N ALA A 277 -17.84 22.94 -14.78
CA ALA A 277 -18.71 24.06 -14.44
C ALA A 277 -18.14 25.44 -14.85
N ASP A 278 -16.82 25.54 -14.99
CA ASP A 278 -16.11 26.74 -15.48
C ASP A 278 -15.92 26.77 -17.01
N GLY A 279 -16.43 25.75 -17.72
CA GLY A 279 -16.36 25.62 -19.17
C GLY A 279 -15.07 24.96 -19.69
N VAL A 280 -14.17 24.54 -18.81
CA VAL A 280 -13.01 23.73 -19.20
C VAL A 280 -13.49 22.36 -19.69
N GLU A 281 -12.87 21.84 -20.75
CA GLU A 281 -13.16 20.50 -21.26
C GLU A 281 -12.28 19.47 -20.54
N GLU A 282 -12.83 18.29 -20.27
CA GLU A 282 -12.15 17.15 -19.63
C GLU A 282 -10.85 16.79 -20.36
N TYR A 283 -10.75 17.03 -21.68
CA TYR A 283 -9.51 16.89 -22.45
C TYR A 283 -8.30 17.57 -21.78
N ASP A 284 -8.50 18.73 -21.15
CA ASP A 284 -7.43 19.50 -20.49
C ASP A 284 -7.19 19.07 -19.04
N MET A 285 -8.18 18.42 -18.40
CA MET A 285 -8.18 18.13 -16.96
C MET A 285 -8.17 16.64 -16.61
N HIS A 286 -8.31 15.74 -17.58
CA HIS A 286 -8.53 14.32 -17.35
C HIS A 286 -7.51 13.70 -16.39
N SER A 287 -6.22 13.91 -16.65
CA SER A 287 -5.14 13.39 -15.79
C SER A 287 -5.05 14.05 -14.41
N LEU A 288 -5.88 15.06 -14.12
CA LEU A 288 -5.99 15.71 -12.81
C LEU A 288 -7.19 15.22 -12.00
N PHE A 289 -8.12 14.44 -12.56
CA PHE A 289 -9.30 13.98 -11.84
C PHE A 289 -8.91 13.25 -10.54
N GLY A 290 -8.02 12.25 -10.64
CA GLY A 290 -7.49 11.50 -9.49
C GLY A 290 -6.83 12.40 -8.44
N HIS A 291 -6.05 13.38 -8.89
CA HIS A 291 -5.43 14.36 -8.01
C HIS A 291 -6.47 15.21 -7.25
N GLN A 292 -7.56 15.62 -7.94
CA GLN A 292 -8.61 16.45 -7.38
C GLN A 292 -9.50 15.70 -6.38
N ILE A 293 -9.96 14.47 -6.71
CA ILE A 293 -10.73 13.65 -5.76
C ILE A 293 -9.90 13.31 -4.52
N LEU A 294 -8.61 12.98 -4.66
CA LEU A 294 -7.75 12.69 -3.52
C LEU A 294 -7.56 13.91 -2.61
N ASN A 295 -7.45 15.11 -3.18
CA ASN A 295 -7.44 16.35 -2.40
C ASN A 295 -8.79 16.60 -1.71
N ALA A 296 -9.92 16.41 -2.41
CA ALA A 296 -11.25 16.57 -1.84
C ALA A 296 -11.49 15.60 -0.67
N THR A 297 -11.10 14.33 -0.83
CA THR A 297 -11.09 13.31 0.22
C THR A 297 -10.19 13.71 1.38
N TYR A 298 -9.00 14.27 1.11
CA TYR A 298 -8.12 14.79 2.17
C TYR A 298 -8.79 15.90 2.99
N GLN A 299 -9.46 16.86 2.35
CA GLN A 299 -10.21 17.90 3.06
C GLN A 299 -11.35 17.29 3.91
N ALA A 300 -12.10 16.35 3.34
CA ALA A 300 -13.17 15.66 4.07
C ALA A 300 -12.64 14.93 5.31
N LEU A 301 -11.51 14.24 5.20
CA LEU A 301 -10.90 13.51 6.31
C LEU A 301 -10.35 14.43 7.40
N LEU A 302 -9.95 15.65 7.08
CA LEU A 302 -9.60 16.65 8.10
C LEU A 302 -10.80 17.10 8.94
N GLU A 303 -12.01 17.09 8.35
CA GLU A 303 -13.25 17.40 9.07
C GLU A 303 -13.77 16.18 9.86
N ILE A 304 -13.65 14.98 9.30
CA ILE A 304 -14.09 13.73 9.93
C ILE A 304 -13.15 13.33 11.08
N PHE A 305 -11.84 13.56 10.94
CA PHE A 305 -10.84 13.32 11.97
C PHE A 305 -10.07 14.60 12.35
N PRO A 306 -10.71 15.56 13.05
CA PRO A 306 -10.07 16.82 13.40
C PRO A 306 -8.74 16.60 14.11
N GLY A 307 -7.68 17.20 13.56
CA GLY A 307 -6.34 17.16 14.14
C GLY A 307 -5.57 15.85 13.93
N LYS A 308 -6.11 14.85 13.22
CA LYS A 308 -5.38 13.62 12.84
C LYS A 308 -4.92 13.68 11.39
N ARG A 309 -3.85 12.95 11.06
CA ARG A 309 -3.39 12.81 9.67
C ARG A 309 -4.35 11.91 8.88
N PRO A 310 -4.86 12.34 7.72
CA PRO A 310 -5.65 11.48 6.85
C PRO A 310 -4.86 10.25 6.35
N PHE A 311 -5.55 9.13 6.15
CA PHE A 311 -5.03 7.98 5.41
C PHE A 311 -5.88 7.75 4.16
N ILE A 312 -5.24 7.88 2.99
CA ILE A 312 -5.87 7.74 1.67
C ILE A 312 -4.94 6.91 0.79
N ILE A 313 -5.49 5.92 0.10
CA ILE A 313 -4.83 5.21 -1.00
C ILE A 313 -5.63 5.46 -2.28
N GLY A 314 -4.99 6.01 -3.31
CA GLY A 314 -5.61 6.39 -4.57
C GLY A 314 -5.02 5.68 -5.79
N ARG A 315 -5.86 5.37 -6.78
CA ARG A 315 -5.40 4.74 -8.04
C ARG A 315 -4.74 5.75 -8.95
N SER A 316 -5.53 6.70 -9.46
CA SER A 316 -5.06 7.74 -10.35
C SER A 316 -4.34 8.83 -9.58
N THR A 317 -3.17 9.23 -10.07
CA THR A 317 -2.35 10.26 -9.43
C THR A 317 -1.75 11.20 -10.47
N PHE A 318 -1.37 12.40 -10.03
CA PHE A 318 -0.62 13.37 -10.83
C PHE A 318 0.57 13.89 -10.02
N ALA A 319 1.42 14.70 -10.64
CA ALA A 319 2.52 15.37 -9.96
C ALA A 319 2.04 16.12 -8.70
N GLY A 320 2.60 15.77 -7.54
CA GLY A 320 2.26 16.37 -6.25
C GLY A 320 1.20 15.65 -5.43
N THR A 321 0.51 14.62 -5.97
CA THR A 321 -0.53 13.87 -5.23
C THR A 321 -0.04 13.23 -3.94
N GLY A 322 1.26 12.85 -3.86
CA GLY A 322 1.89 12.31 -2.65
C GLY A 322 1.84 13.24 -1.43
N LYS A 323 1.44 14.50 -1.60
CA LYS A 323 1.13 15.43 -0.51
C LYS A 323 -0.07 14.98 0.33
N TRP A 324 -1.04 14.28 -0.26
CA TRP A 324 -2.33 13.96 0.36
C TRP A 324 -2.60 12.46 0.48
N ALA A 325 -2.16 11.67 -0.48
CA ALA A 325 -2.51 10.25 -0.59
C ALA A 325 -1.30 9.37 -0.94
N GLY A 326 -1.36 8.12 -0.51
CA GLY A 326 -0.53 7.04 -1.06
C GLY A 326 -1.13 6.48 -2.35
N HIS A 327 -0.41 5.54 -2.95
CA HIS A 327 -0.76 4.90 -4.22
C HIS A 327 -0.39 3.41 -4.15
N TRP A 328 -1.13 2.56 -4.87
CA TRP A 328 -0.77 1.17 -5.14
C TRP A 328 -0.70 0.98 -6.65
N GLY A 329 0.14 0.09 -7.15
CA GLY A 329 0.40 -0.02 -8.60
C GLY A 329 -0.72 -0.65 -9.44
N GLY A 330 -1.98 -0.62 -8.98
CA GLY A 330 -3.17 -1.01 -9.73
C GLY A 330 -3.35 -2.52 -9.93
N ASP A 331 -4.33 -2.85 -10.78
CA ASP A 331 -4.83 -4.20 -11.08
C ASP A 331 -3.85 -5.01 -11.92
N ASN A 332 -2.64 -5.21 -11.42
CA ASN A 332 -1.63 -5.94 -12.15
C ASN A 332 -1.73 -7.45 -11.96
N THR A 333 -1.36 -8.19 -13.00
CA THR A 333 -1.04 -9.62 -12.87
C THR A 333 0.26 -9.71 -12.12
N SER A 334 0.19 -10.19 -10.89
CA SER A 334 1.37 -10.59 -10.14
C SER A 334 2.53 -9.57 -10.12
N CYS A 335 2.32 -8.25 -9.87
CA CYS A 335 3.44 -7.30 -9.71
C CYS A 335 3.41 -6.23 -8.57
N VAL A 336 2.29 -5.90 -7.87
CA VAL A 336 2.35 -4.97 -6.69
C VAL A 336 1.43 -5.29 -5.51
N ASP A 337 0.16 -5.66 -5.70
CA ASP A 337 -0.66 -6.20 -4.60
C ASP A 337 -0.04 -7.54 -4.19
N THR A 338 0.18 -7.74 -2.90
CA THR A 338 0.97 -8.88 -2.42
C THR A 338 0.28 -10.19 -2.84
N CYS A 339 1.06 -11.10 -3.44
CA CYS A 339 0.61 -12.35 -4.10
C CYS A 339 -0.07 -12.16 -5.48
N GLY A 340 -0.35 -10.93 -5.90
CA GLY A 340 -0.98 -10.58 -7.17
C GLY A 340 -2.49 -10.37 -7.04
N PHE A 341 -3.02 -9.39 -7.78
CA PHE A 341 -4.46 -9.12 -7.79
C PHE A 341 -5.20 -10.05 -8.77
N ASN A 342 -4.74 -10.10 -10.03
CA ASN A 342 -5.37 -10.86 -11.10
C ASN A 342 -4.85 -12.30 -11.20
N GLY A 343 -5.77 -13.25 -11.36
CA GLY A 343 -5.47 -14.69 -11.49
C GLY A 343 -5.25 -15.39 -10.15
N ASN A 344 -5.00 -16.70 -10.19
CA ASN A 344 -4.69 -17.47 -8.98
C ASN A 344 -3.20 -17.37 -8.68
N SER A 345 -2.83 -16.89 -7.49
CA SER A 345 -1.50 -17.12 -6.95
C SER A 345 -1.29 -18.60 -6.62
N ASP A 346 -0.03 -19.02 -6.58
CA ASP A 346 0.39 -20.28 -5.99
C ASP A 346 1.17 -20.06 -4.68
N GLU A 347 1.45 -21.16 -3.98
CA GLU A 347 2.17 -21.16 -2.70
C GLU A 347 3.57 -20.52 -2.82
N GLU A 348 4.32 -20.84 -3.88
CA GLU A 348 5.68 -20.35 -4.05
C GLU A 348 5.69 -18.84 -4.28
N LEU A 349 4.86 -18.38 -5.22
CA LEU A 349 4.72 -16.97 -5.55
C LEU A 349 4.29 -16.18 -4.32
N CYS A 350 3.22 -16.60 -3.64
CA CYS A 350 2.72 -15.87 -2.48
C CYS A 350 3.74 -15.88 -1.33
N ASN A 351 4.47 -17.00 -1.14
CA ASN A 351 5.54 -17.08 -0.16
C ASN A 351 6.65 -16.06 -0.43
N ARG A 352 7.18 -16.00 -1.67
CA ARG A 352 8.22 -15.04 -2.07
C ARG A 352 7.72 -13.60 -1.99
N TRP A 353 6.47 -13.39 -2.34
CA TRP A 353 5.92 -12.06 -2.41
C TRP A 353 5.61 -11.46 -1.05
N MET A 354 5.02 -12.25 -0.14
CA MET A 354 4.80 -11.82 1.24
C MET A 354 6.13 -11.38 1.88
N GLN A 355 7.23 -12.05 1.57
CA GLN A 355 8.57 -11.65 2.03
C GLN A 355 9.05 -10.34 1.40
N LEU A 356 8.96 -10.21 0.07
CA LEU A 356 9.37 -9.01 -0.66
C LEU A 356 8.59 -7.77 -0.21
N SER A 357 7.25 -7.87 -0.18
CA SER A 357 6.37 -6.73 0.11
C SER A 357 6.42 -6.27 1.56
N ALA A 358 6.93 -7.09 2.49
CA ALA A 358 7.22 -6.66 3.85
C ALA A 358 8.20 -5.47 3.92
N PHE A 359 8.95 -5.18 2.84
CA PHE A 359 9.88 -4.06 2.75
C PHE A 359 9.35 -2.88 1.91
N PHE A 360 8.13 -2.96 1.37
CA PHE A 360 7.51 -1.86 0.64
C PHE A 360 7.01 -0.78 1.60
N PRO A 361 7.00 0.50 1.19
CA PRO A 361 6.42 1.58 2.01
C PRO A 361 4.95 1.34 2.38
N PHE A 362 4.18 0.72 1.50
CA PHE A 362 2.80 0.28 1.72
C PHE A 362 2.70 -1.23 1.48
N TYR A 363 2.12 -1.98 2.43
CA TYR A 363 2.15 -3.44 2.45
C TYR A 363 0.74 -4.04 2.57
N ARG A 364 0.13 -4.33 1.41
CA ARG A 364 -1.23 -4.89 1.30
C ARG A 364 -1.24 -6.19 0.51
N ASN A 365 -1.93 -7.20 1.01
CA ASN A 365 -2.40 -8.34 0.22
C ASN A 365 -3.84 -8.06 -0.23
N HIS A 366 -4.07 -8.14 -1.54
CA HIS A 366 -5.36 -7.89 -2.15
C HIS A 366 -5.58 -8.85 -3.32
N ASN A 367 -6.81 -9.31 -3.50
CA ASN A 367 -7.17 -10.38 -4.42
C ASN A 367 -8.46 -10.06 -5.18
N VAL A 368 -8.56 -10.51 -6.44
CA VAL A 368 -9.77 -10.36 -7.28
C VAL A 368 -10.87 -11.36 -6.90
N LEU A 369 -12.13 -11.04 -7.20
CA LEU A 369 -13.34 -11.83 -6.92
C LEU A 369 -13.26 -13.30 -7.30
N SER A 370 -12.72 -13.58 -8.49
CA SER A 370 -12.68 -14.96 -9.00
C SER A 370 -11.54 -15.82 -8.50
N ALA A 371 -10.54 -15.22 -7.86
CA ALA A 371 -9.33 -15.93 -7.51
C ALA A 371 -9.48 -16.69 -6.19
N ASN A 372 -8.75 -17.79 -6.08
CA ASN A 372 -8.67 -18.56 -4.83
C ASN A 372 -8.20 -17.68 -3.66
N SER A 373 -8.57 -18.07 -2.44
CA SER A 373 -8.02 -17.46 -1.22
C SER A 373 -6.50 -17.47 -1.22
N GLN A 374 -5.93 -16.32 -0.88
CA GLN A 374 -4.48 -16.10 -0.80
C GLN A 374 -4.10 -15.30 0.45
N GLU A 375 -4.98 -15.27 1.46
CA GLU A 375 -4.63 -14.78 2.78
C GLU A 375 -3.39 -15.54 3.31
N ALA A 376 -2.53 -14.87 4.08
CA ALA A 376 -1.23 -15.41 4.46
C ALA A 376 -1.29 -16.75 5.22
N TYR A 377 -2.42 -17.04 5.86
CA TYR A 377 -2.67 -18.27 6.61
C TYR A 377 -3.12 -19.46 5.75
N VAL A 378 -3.40 -19.27 4.45
CA VAL A 378 -3.90 -20.33 3.56
C VAL A 378 -2.87 -21.47 3.45
N TRP A 379 -1.59 -21.12 3.24
CA TRP A 379 -0.48 -22.07 3.21
C TRP A 379 0.36 -21.97 4.48
N ALA A 380 0.72 -23.12 5.06
CA ALA A 380 1.60 -23.16 6.22
C ALA A 380 2.98 -22.54 5.97
N SER A 381 3.56 -22.74 4.77
CA SER A 381 4.85 -22.16 4.41
C SER A 381 4.77 -20.64 4.21
N VAL A 382 3.67 -20.15 3.63
CA VAL A 382 3.42 -18.71 3.44
C VAL A 382 3.21 -18.05 4.80
N ALA A 383 2.49 -18.68 5.73
CA ALA A 383 2.31 -18.18 7.08
C ALA A 383 3.65 -18.01 7.82
N GLU A 384 4.54 -19.01 7.72
CA GLU A 384 5.88 -18.94 8.35
C GLU A 384 6.79 -17.89 7.69
N ALA A 385 6.81 -17.84 6.35
CA ALA A 385 7.55 -16.84 5.60
C ALA A 385 7.07 -15.42 5.93
N SER A 386 5.75 -15.24 6.03
CA SER A 386 5.10 -13.97 6.39
C SER A 386 5.48 -13.55 7.79
N ARG A 387 5.37 -14.44 8.80
CA ARG A 387 5.81 -14.13 10.18
C ARG A 387 7.28 -13.73 10.23
N THR A 388 8.15 -14.43 9.50
CA THR A 388 9.60 -14.13 9.47
C THR A 388 9.87 -12.74 8.88
N ALA A 389 9.29 -12.42 7.72
CA ALA A 389 9.49 -11.13 7.07
C ALA A 389 8.79 -9.98 7.83
N MET A 390 7.59 -10.22 8.36
CA MET A 390 6.87 -9.26 9.19
C MET A 390 7.60 -8.97 10.50
N ALA A 391 8.28 -9.94 11.11
CA ALA A 391 9.10 -9.69 12.30
C ALA A 391 10.21 -8.66 12.00
N ILE A 392 10.82 -8.73 10.81
CA ILE A 392 11.78 -7.72 10.35
C ILE A 392 11.09 -6.38 10.17
N ARG A 393 9.99 -6.34 9.39
CA ARG A 393 9.23 -5.11 9.13
C ARG A 393 8.79 -4.41 10.41
N TYR A 394 8.11 -5.13 11.30
CA TYR A 394 7.55 -4.59 12.54
C TYR A 394 8.67 -4.08 13.47
N SER A 395 9.81 -4.78 13.51
CA SER A 395 10.99 -4.28 14.24
C SER A 395 11.58 -2.99 13.65
N LEU A 396 11.49 -2.81 12.32
CA LEU A 396 12.01 -1.65 11.59
C LEU A 396 11.00 -0.51 11.44
N LEU A 397 9.78 -0.62 12.00
CA LEU A 397 8.79 0.46 11.89
C LEU A 397 9.30 1.81 12.41
N PRO A 398 10.07 1.90 13.52
CA PRO A 398 10.63 3.18 13.93
C PRO A 398 11.59 3.79 12.90
N TYR A 399 12.38 2.95 12.23
CA TYR A 399 13.26 3.36 11.13
C TYR A 399 12.44 3.80 9.91
N MET A 400 11.45 3.02 9.48
CA MET A 400 10.56 3.37 8.36
C MET A 400 9.81 4.67 8.62
N TYR A 401 9.28 4.85 9.82
CA TYR A 401 8.59 6.07 10.24
C TYR A 401 9.53 7.28 10.20
N THR A 402 10.79 7.11 10.62
CA THR A 402 11.81 8.16 10.50
C THR A 402 12.15 8.48 9.03
N LEU A 403 12.19 7.49 8.14
CA LEU A 403 12.35 7.74 6.70
C LEU A 403 11.19 8.55 6.12
N PHE A 404 9.95 8.27 6.54
CA PHE A 404 8.79 9.06 6.14
C PHE A 404 8.79 10.47 6.74
N TYR A 405 9.34 10.65 7.94
CA TYR A 405 9.60 11.97 8.50
C TYR A 405 10.54 12.76 7.58
N TYR A 406 11.66 12.18 7.14
CA TYR A 406 12.55 12.81 6.16
C TYR A 406 11.89 13.07 4.82
N ALA A 407 11.10 12.11 4.30
CA ALA A 407 10.35 12.32 3.07
C ALA A 407 9.42 13.53 3.18
N SER A 408 8.72 13.68 4.31
CA SER A 408 7.76 14.76 4.53
C SER A 408 8.39 16.13 4.77
N THR A 409 9.63 16.18 5.29
CA THR A 409 10.30 17.42 5.69
C THR A 409 11.37 17.88 4.69
N THR A 410 11.96 16.96 3.93
CA THR A 410 13.09 17.25 3.02
C THR A 410 12.88 16.75 1.59
N GLY A 411 11.84 15.95 1.33
CA GLY A 411 11.63 15.31 0.03
C GLY A 411 12.52 14.09 -0.23
N SER A 412 13.12 13.52 0.83
CA SER A 412 13.91 12.28 0.74
C SER A 412 13.05 11.07 0.32
N THR A 413 13.68 10.02 -0.20
CA THR A 413 12.99 8.79 -0.63
C THR A 413 12.99 7.73 0.46
N VAL A 414 11.91 6.95 0.57
CA VAL A 414 11.83 5.83 1.52
C VAL A 414 12.42 4.57 0.91
N MET A 415 11.82 4.06 -0.17
CA MET A 415 12.38 3.02 -1.01
C MET A 415 13.18 3.68 -2.13
N ARG A 416 14.41 3.22 -2.40
CA ARG A 416 15.31 3.85 -3.38
C ARG A 416 16.11 2.85 -4.19
N ALA A 417 16.37 3.21 -5.44
CA ALA A 417 17.27 2.46 -6.31
C ALA A 417 18.72 2.59 -5.81
N LEU A 418 19.54 1.55 -6.03
CA LEU A 418 20.95 1.56 -5.66
C LEU A 418 21.71 2.71 -6.32
N ALA A 419 21.40 3.01 -7.59
CA ALA A 419 22.00 4.10 -8.34
C ALA A 419 21.74 5.51 -7.75
N TRP A 420 20.69 5.70 -6.95
CA TRP A 420 20.43 7.00 -6.31
C TRP A 420 21.32 7.19 -5.08
N GLU A 421 21.55 6.12 -4.31
CA GLU A 421 22.40 6.13 -3.12
C GLU A 421 23.89 6.13 -3.48
N PHE A 422 24.26 5.35 -4.51
CA PHE A 422 25.63 5.17 -4.99
C PHE A 422 25.81 5.77 -6.38
N SER A 423 25.46 7.05 -6.53
CA SER A 423 25.40 7.78 -7.81
C SER A 423 26.72 7.87 -8.58
N ASN A 424 27.85 7.63 -7.91
CA ASN A 424 29.17 7.60 -8.54
C ASN A 424 29.50 6.25 -9.20
N ASP A 425 28.64 5.24 -9.07
CA ASP A 425 28.81 3.92 -9.70
C ASP A 425 27.79 3.70 -10.83
N PRO A 426 28.17 3.92 -12.10
CA PRO A 426 27.25 3.80 -13.23
C PRO A 426 26.82 2.35 -13.50
N THR A 427 27.50 1.34 -12.93
CA THR A 427 27.15 -0.07 -13.13
C THR A 427 25.83 -0.42 -12.44
N LEU A 428 25.40 0.39 -11.46
CA LEU A 428 24.17 0.19 -10.71
C LEU A 428 22.92 0.72 -11.44
N ALA A 429 23.08 1.44 -12.55
CA ALA A 429 21.96 2.08 -13.25
C ALA A 429 20.93 1.08 -13.80
N ALA A 430 21.36 -0.13 -14.13
CA ALA A 430 20.51 -1.20 -14.66
C ALA A 430 20.05 -2.21 -13.59
N ILE A 431 20.37 -1.99 -12.31
CA ILE A 431 19.98 -2.89 -11.23
C ILE A 431 18.54 -2.55 -10.80
N ASP A 432 17.61 -3.40 -11.21
CA ASP A 432 16.17 -3.32 -10.93
C ASP A 432 15.65 -4.48 -10.06
N ASN A 433 16.53 -5.44 -9.71
CA ASN A 433 16.23 -6.63 -8.92
C ASN A 433 16.67 -6.52 -7.44
N GLN A 434 17.18 -5.36 -7.03
CA GLN A 434 17.54 -5.02 -5.65
C GLN A 434 17.08 -3.59 -5.35
N PHE A 435 16.79 -3.30 -4.08
CA PHE A 435 16.47 -1.94 -3.65
C PHE A 435 16.93 -1.70 -2.22
N LEU A 436 16.99 -0.42 -1.85
CA LEU A 436 17.28 0.01 -0.50
C LEU A 436 16.04 0.57 0.18
N LEU A 437 15.88 0.27 1.48
CA LEU A 437 15.01 0.99 2.39
C LEU A 437 15.86 2.02 3.14
N GLY A 438 15.65 3.29 2.80
CA GLY A 438 16.53 4.39 3.15
C GLY A 438 17.95 4.12 2.64
N PRO A 439 18.99 4.62 3.32
CA PRO A 439 20.38 4.37 2.92
C PRO A 439 20.99 3.08 3.54
N ALA A 440 20.29 2.44 4.49
CA ALA A 440 20.91 1.47 5.41
C ALA A 440 20.50 0.00 5.21
N ILE A 441 19.36 -0.29 4.58
CA ILE A 441 18.86 -1.67 4.42
C ILE A 441 18.80 -2.04 2.95
N LEU A 442 19.53 -3.07 2.53
CA LEU A 442 19.52 -3.63 1.18
C LEU A 442 18.70 -4.91 1.14
N VAL A 443 17.75 -4.99 0.22
CA VAL A 443 16.87 -6.15 0.02
C VAL A 443 17.17 -6.78 -1.33
N THR A 444 17.41 -8.10 -1.34
CA THR A 444 17.78 -8.86 -2.55
C THR A 444 16.82 -10.03 -2.75
N PRO A 445 15.62 -9.81 -3.31
CA PRO A 445 14.59 -10.83 -3.44
C PRO A 445 14.93 -11.92 -4.49
N VAL A 446 14.26 -13.06 -4.37
CA VAL A 446 14.17 -14.07 -5.43
C VAL A 446 12.99 -13.72 -6.34
N LEU A 447 13.24 -13.55 -7.63
CA LEU A 447 12.23 -13.10 -8.61
C LEU A 447 11.94 -14.14 -9.72
N GLY A 448 12.46 -15.36 -9.59
CA GLY A 448 12.22 -16.45 -10.54
C GLY A 448 11.68 -17.70 -9.83
N GLN A 449 10.75 -18.38 -10.50
CA GLN A 449 10.13 -19.61 -10.00
C GLN A 449 11.16 -20.75 -9.88
N GLY A 450 11.04 -21.56 -8.82
CA GLY A 450 11.90 -22.70 -8.51
C GLY A 450 13.30 -22.33 -8.01
N LEU A 451 13.63 -21.03 -7.91
CA LEU A 451 14.95 -20.59 -7.49
C LEU A 451 15.13 -20.68 -5.98
N THR A 452 16.30 -21.18 -5.57
CA THR A 452 16.73 -21.29 -4.16
C THR A 452 17.89 -20.36 -3.83
N SER A 453 18.19 -19.43 -4.74
CA SER A 453 19.22 -18.40 -4.58
C SER A 453 18.84 -17.14 -5.35
N ALA A 454 19.38 -16.01 -4.92
CA ALA A 454 19.27 -14.72 -5.61
C ALA A 454 20.65 -14.27 -6.11
N GLN A 455 20.67 -13.46 -7.16
CA GLN A 455 21.86 -12.79 -7.69
C GLN A 455 21.82 -11.34 -7.22
N GLY A 456 22.84 -10.89 -6.47
CA GLY A 456 22.89 -9.54 -5.93
C GLY A 456 24.29 -8.94 -5.93
N VAL A 457 24.36 -7.63 -6.12
CA VAL A 457 25.58 -6.84 -5.95
C VAL A 457 25.59 -6.15 -4.59
N PHE A 458 26.77 -5.89 -4.06
CA PHE A 458 26.99 -5.16 -2.82
C PHE A 458 27.71 -3.83 -3.14
N PRO A 459 26.96 -2.72 -3.25
CA PRO A 459 27.53 -1.46 -3.73
C PRO A 459 28.47 -0.84 -2.69
N GLY A 460 29.43 -0.05 -3.19
CA GLY A 460 30.35 0.72 -2.35
C GLY A 460 31.54 -0.06 -1.75
N ILE A 461 31.66 -1.36 -1.99
CA ILE A 461 32.78 -2.18 -1.44
C ILE A 461 34.15 -1.63 -1.87
N ALA A 462 34.30 -1.14 -3.10
CA ALA A 462 35.56 -0.50 -3.56
C ALA A 462 35.93 0.73 -2.72
N GLN A 463 34.94 1.41 -2.13
CA GLN A 463 35.10 2.60 -1.31
C GLN A 463 35.19 2.28 0.19
N GLY A 464 35.20 0.99 0.56
CA GLY A 464 35.34 0.54 1.95
C GLY A 464 34.02 0.31 2.68
N GLU A 465 32.88 0.32 1.98
CA GLU A 465 31.61 -0.08 2.57
C GLU A 465 31.65 -1.53 3.04
N VAL A 466 30.94 -1.80 4.14
CA VAL A 466 30.74 -3.13 4.70
C VAL A 466 29.24 -3.40 4.70
N TRP A 467 28.83 -4.61 4.36
CA TRP A 467 27.45 -5.06 4.46
C TRP A 467 27.37 -6.20 5.47
N TYR A 468 26.39 -6.16 6.37
CA TYR A 468 26.14 -7.20 7.36
C TYR A 468 24.87 -7.94 6.99
N ASP A 469 24.91 -9.26 6.99
CA ASP A 469 23.71 -10.07 6.81
C ASP A 469 22.77 -9.93 8.02
N TRP A 470 21.49 -9.62 7.78
CA TRP A 470 20.51 -9.36 8.84
C TRP A 470 20.39 -10.51 9.84
N TYR A 471 20.46 -11.75 9.36
CA TYR A 471 20.15 -12.94 10.13
C TYR A 471 21.37 -13.45 10.92
N THR A 472 22.52 -13.52 10.27
CA THR A 472 23.76 -14.03 10.84
C THR A 472 24.59 -12.94 11.52
N GLN A 473 24.30 -11.67 11.22
CA GLN A 473 25.01 -10.48 11.71
C GLN A 473 26.50 -10.47 11.33
N GLN A 474 26.91 -11.30 10.37
CA GLN A 474 28.27 -11.38 9.87
C GLN A 474 28.46 -10.44 8.68
N ALA A 475 29.68 -9.93 8.53
CA ALA A 475 30.05 -9.15 7.37
C ALA A 475 30.06 -10.03 6.11
N VAL A 476 29.43 -9.53 5.04
CA VAL A 476 29.44 -10.12 3.72
C VAL A 476 30.85 -10.05 3.14
N VAL A 477 31.30 -11.15 2.55
CA VAL A 477 32.56 -11.22 1.80
C VAL A 477 32.24 -11.21 0.32
N ALA A 478 32.52 -10.08 -0.35
CA ALA A 478 32.32 -9.89 -1.78
C ALA A 478 33.40 -8.95 -2.36
N GLN A 479 33.66 -9.06 -3.66
CA GLN A 479 34.53 -8.15 -4.41
C GLN A 479 33.73 -6.97 -4.99
N PRO A 480 34.38 -5.82 -5.26
CA PRO A 480 33.71 -4.69 -5.90
C PRO A 480 33.07 -5.05 -7.23
N GLY A 481 31.78 -4.72 -7.41
CA GLY A 481 31.02 -5.01 -8.63
C GLY A 481 30.71 -6.50 -8.85
N GLU A 482 31.04 -7.37 -7.90
CA GLU A 482 30.73 -8.79 -7.97
C GLU A 482 29.23 -9.01 -7.85
N ASN A 483 28.68 -9.82 -8.76
CA ASN A 483 27.32 -10.34 -8.65
C ASN A 483 27.36 -11.68 -7.91
N VAL A 484 27.02 -11.64 -6.63
CA VAL A 484 27.14 -12.74 -5.68
C VAL A 484 25.90 -13.64 -5.77
N THR A 485 26.13 -14.95 -5.80
CA THR A 485 25.06 -15.95 -5.62
C THR A 485 24.76 -16.14 -4.14
N ILE A 486 23.59 -15.69 -3.72
CA ILE A 486 23.14 -15.64 -2.33
C ILE A 486 22.14 -16.77 -2.08
N PRO A 487 22.37 -17.69 -1.12
CA PRO A 487 21.37 -18.68 -0.73
C PRO A 487 20.07 -18.03 -0.26
N ALA A 488 18.97 -18.42 -0.88
CA ALA A 488 17.63 -17.91 -0.60
C ALA A 488 16.60 -19.02 -0.77
N PRO A 489 16.60 -20.06 0.10
CA PRO A 489 15.58 -21.11 0.07
C PRO A 489 14.18 -20.50 0.27
N LEU A 490 13.12 -21.25 -0.04
CA LEU A 490 11.75 -20.79 0.16
C LEU A 490 11.53 -20.41 1.63
N GLY A 491 10.85 -19.29 1.88
CA GLY A 491 10.72 -18.69 3.22
C GLY A 491 11.91 -17.87 3.73
N HIS A 492 12.98 -17.71 2.94
CA HIS A 492 14.10 -16.81 3.26
C HIS A 492 14.29 -15.73 2.19
N ILE A 493 14.32 -14.47 2.62
CA ILE A 493 14.64 -13.29 1.80
C ILE A 493 15.96 -12.69 2.27
N PRO A 494 16.98 -12.57 1.40
CA PRO A 494 18.22 -11.91 1.77
C PRO A 494 18.04 -10.42 2.07
N VAL A 495 18.47 -10.02 3.26
CA VAL A 495 18.42 -8.65 3.78
C VAL A 495 19.75 -8.31 4.40
N TYR A 496 20.28 -7.13 4.07
CA TYR A 496 21.58 -6.68 4.53
C TYR A 496 21.52 -5.28 5.13
N ILE A 497 22.40 -5.04 6.10
CA ILE A 497 22.54 -3.78 6.81
C ILE A 497 23.86 -3.16 6.39
N ARG A 498 23.84 -1.92 5.92
CA ARG A 498 25.04 -1.17 5.58
C ARG A 498 25.78 -0.78 6.85
N GLY A 499 27.09 -0.98 6.87
CA GLY A 499 27.97 -0.46 7.91
C GLY A 499 27.96 1.07 7.93
N GLY A 500 28.17 1.66 9.10
CA GLY A 500 28.05 3.10 9.30
C GLY A 500 26.69 3.55 9.82
N TYR A 501 25.74 2.63 10.08
CA TYR A 501 24.37 2.97 10.46
C TYR A 501 23.96 2.42 11.83
N VAL A 502 23.19 3.21 12.58
CA VAL A 502 22.48 2.79 13.79
C VAL A 502 20.99 2.77 13.49
N LEU A 503 20.34 1.63 13.71
CA LEU A 503 18.93 1.40 13.43
C LEU A 503 18.12 1.30 14.72
N PRO A 504 17.11 2.17 14.93
CA PRO A 504 16.16 2.04 16.02
C PRO A 504 15.17 0.92 15.74
N GLN A 505 14.88 0.12 16.77
CA GLN A 505 13.95 -0.99 16.70
C GLN A 505 13.01 -1.02 17.92
N GLN A 506 11.86 -1.65 17.73
CA GLN A 506 10.95 -2.05 18.80
C GLN A 506 10.60 -3.53 18.64
N GLU A 507 10.00 -4.14 19.66
CA GLU A 507 9.58 -5.54 19.57
C GLU A 507 8.50 -5.70 18.49
N PRO A 508 8.65 -6.67 17.57
CA PRO A 508 7.64 -6.93 16.55
C PRO A 508 6.45 -7.67 17.18
N LEU A 509 5.42 -6.93 17.53
CA LEU A 509 4.18 -7.45 18.13
C LEU A 509 3.03 -7.47 17.10
N TYR A 510 1.83 -7.86 17.52
CA TYR A 510 0.74 -8.17 16.58
C TYR A 510 0.19 -6.92 15.88
N THR A 511 0.11 -5.80 16.61
CA THR A 511 -0.27 -4.49 16.06
C THR A 511 0.84 -3.45 16.24
N THR A 512 0.74 -2.34 15.52
CA THR A 512 1.64 -1.19 15.72
C THR A 512 1.42 -0.56 17.08
N ALA A 513 0.20 -0.56 17.62
CA ALA A 513 -0.09 -0.07 18.96
C ALA A 513 0.63 -0.89 20.05
N GLU A 514 0.60 -2.23 19.94
CA GLU A 514 1.36 -3.13 20.83
C GLU A 514 2.87 -2.86 20.68
N SER A 515 3.37 -2.84 19.44
CA SER A 515 4.80 -2.66 19.14
C SER A 515 5.34 -1.32 19.65
N ARG A 516 4.57 -0.24 19.50
CA ARG A 516 4.92 1.12 19.98
C ARG A 516 5.03 1.22 21.50
N ASN A 517 4.39 0.32 22.23
CA ASN A 517 4.43 0.28 23.70
C ASN A 517 5.44 -0.75 24.23
N SER A 518 6.26 -1.32 23.34
CA SER A 518 7.35 -2.22 23.70
C SER A 518 8.67 -1.47 23.91
N SER A 519 9.61 -2.15 24.56
CA SER A 519 10.95 -1.63 24.78
C SER A 519 11.69 -1.36 23.47
N TRP A 520 12.55 -0.35 23.50
CA TRP A 520 13.46 -0.03 22.42
C TRP A 520 14.61 -1.02 22.34
N SER A 521 15.12 -1.19 21.12
CA SER A 521 16.43 -1.78 20.85
C SER A 521 17.19 -0.99 19.79
N LEU A 522 18.51 -1.16 19.77
CA LEU A 522 19.38 -0.55 18.78
C LEU A 522 20.27 -1.59 18.10
N LEU A 523 20.28 -1.55 16.77
CA LEU A 523 21.18 -2.34 15.95
C LEU A 523 22.24 -1.43 15.35
N VAL A 524 23.49 -1.59 15.77
CA VAL A 524 24.65 -0.78 15.38
C VAL A 524 25.48 -1.59 14.38
N ALA A 525 25.47 -1.19 13.12
CA ALA A 525 26.34 -1.75 12.08
C ALA A 525 27.57 -0.86 11.95
N LEU A 526 28.71 -1.23 12.54
CA LEU A 526 29.92 -0.41 12.45
C LEU A 526 30.46 -0.40 11.00
N SER A 527 30.96 0.75 10.56
CA SER A 527 31.75 0.82 9.34
C SER A 527 33.10 0.14 9.54
N LYS A 528 33.89 0.03 8.45
CA LYS A 528 35.26 -0.45 8.52
C LYS A 528 36.14 0.33 9.51
N ASP A 529 35.83 1.61 9.73
CA ASP A 529 36.54 2.50 10.66
C ASP A 529 35.99 2.44 12.10
N GLY A 530 35.05 1.52 12.38
CA GLY A 530 34.45 1.38 13.71
C GLY A 530 33.46 2.49 14.07
N ALA A 531 32.91 3.20 13.08
CA ALA A 531 31.98 4.30 13.27
C ALA A 531 30.57 3.95 12.77
N ALA A 532 29.53 4.52 13.38
CA ALA A 532 28.17 4.46 12.86
C ALA A 532 27.36 5.67 13.30
N SER A 533 26.28 6.00 12.59
CA SER A 533 25.36 7.06 12.99
C SER A 533 23.92 6.73 12.59
N GLY A 534 22.97 7.34 13.28
CA GLY A 534 21.56 7.16 12.99
C GLY A 534 20.71 8.20 13.70
N GLN A 535 19.42 8.18 13.45
CA GLN A 535 18.47 9.03 14.14
C GLN A 535 17.12 8.32 14.20
N VAL A 536 16.33 8.61 15.24
CA VAL A 536 14.91 8.25 15.30
C VAL A 536 14.05 9.48 15.52
N TYR A 537 12.94 9.57 14.80
CA TYR A 537 11.87 10.54 15.02
C TYR A 537 10.70 9.87 15.73
N VAL A 538 10.23 10.49 16.82
CA VAL A 538 9.11 10.01 17.62
C VAL A 538 8.10 11.13 17.84
N ASP A 539 6.84 10.81 17.62
CA ASP A 539 5.67 11.62 17.98
C ASP A 539 4.53 10.68 18.41
N ASP A 540 3.33 11.22 18.60
CA ASP A 540 2.15 10.44 18.97
C ASP A 540 1.66 9.44 17.91
N GLY A 541 2.23 9.47 16.69
CA GLY A 541 1.89 8.56 15.61
C GLY A 541 0.60 8.92 14.86
N ALA A 542 -0.12 9.98 15.22
CA ALA A 542 -1.48 10.21 14.71
C ALA A 542 -1.76 11.68 14.34
N SER A 543 -1.28 12.64 15.13
CA SER A 543 -1.68 14.04 15.01
C SER A 543 -1.15 14.70 13.74
N LEU A 544 -2.02 15.45 13.06
CA LEU A 544 -1.68 16.29 11.91
C LEU A 544 -0.55 17.26 12.25
N VAL A 545 -0.68 17.92 13.41
CA VAL A 545 0.34 18.77 14.02
C VAL A 545 0.58 18.25 15.43
N PRO A 546 1.65 17.45 15.65
CA PRO A 546 1.97 16.96 16.99
C PRO A 546 2.24 18.11 17.97
N SER A 547 1.72 18.01 19.19
CA SER A 547 1.98 18.97 20.26
C SER A 547 3.41 18.87 20.81
N ALA A 548 4.02 17.69 20.66
CA ALA A 548 5.37 17.38 21.08
C ALA A 548 5.98 16.36 20.10
N THR A 549 7.28 16.51 19.84
CA THR A 549 8.07 15.57 19.04
C THR A 549 9.40 15.32 19.73
N LEU A 550 10.07 14.22 19.38
CA LEU A 550 11.40 13.86 19.84
C LEU A 550 12.26 13.44 18.63
N LEU A 551 13.49 13.93 18.59
CA LEU A 551 14.54 13.43 17.71
C LEU A 551 15.68 12.93 18.59
N VAL A 552 16.12 11.69 18.37
CA VAL A 552 17.28 11.13 19.07
C VAL A 552 18.36 10.84 18.05
N ASP A 553 19.52 11.45 18.20
CA ASP A 553 20.70 11.15 17.39
C ASP A 553 21.51 10.03 18.04
N PHE A 554 21.98 9.11 17.21
CA PHE A 554 22.90 8.05 17.58
C PHE A 554 24.24 8.29 16.90
N THR A 555 25.32 8.18 17.66
CA THR A 555 26.68 8.21 17.12
C THR A 555 27.48 7.10 17.78
N ALA A 556 28.16 6.28 16.99
CA ALA A 556 29.08 5.26 17.47
C ALA A 556 30.49 5.54 16.92
N GLY A 557 31.50 5.33 17.76
CA GLY A 557 32.90 5.52 17.41
C GLY A 557 33.81 5.29 18.62
N ASN A 558 35.06 4.90 18.39
CA ASN A 558 36.05 4.68 19.45
C ASN A 558 35.57 3.79 20.61
N GLY A 559 34.84 2.70 20.31
CA GLY A 559 34.36 1.78 21.34
C GLY A 559 33.19 2.32 22.18
N SER A 560 32.41 3.28 21.67
CA SER A 560 31.28 3.84 22.39
C SER A 560 30.12 4.20 21.45
N LEU A 561 28.91 4.16 21.98
CA LEU A 561 27.64 4.55 21.36
C LEU A 561 26.99 5.61 22.24
N TRP A 562 26.75 6.79 21.67
CA TRP A 562 26.05 7.89 22.31
C TRP A 562 24.63 8.00 21.74
N ALA A 563 23.66 8.23 22.62
CA ALA A 563 22.32 8.66 22.27
C ALA A 563 22.06 10.05 22.87
N SER A 564 21.65 11.00 22.05
CA SER A 564 21.32 12.36 22.50
C SER A 564 19.94 12.78 21.99
N ALA A 565 19.06 13.17 22.90
CA ALA A 565 17.67 13.43 22.62
C ALA A 565 17.34 14.93 22.61
N ARG A 566 16.56 15.39 21.61
CA ARG A 566 16.05 16.76 21.52
C ARG A 566 14.55 16.76 21.22
N GLY A 567 13.81 17.62 21.91
CA GLY A 567 12.36 17.74 21.76
C GLY A 567 11.65 17.65 23.11
N THR A 568 10.33 17.54 23.06
CA THR A 568 9.46 17.60 24.23
C THR A 568 8.52 16.40 24.33
N TYR A 569 8.56 15.47 23.38
CA TYR A 569 7.74 14.26 23.46
C TYR A 569 8.34 13.32 24.51
N GLU A 570 7.54 12.98 25.52
CA GLU A 570 7.93 12.10 26.61
C GLU A 570 7.64 10.65 26.22
N ASP A 571 8.71 9.91 25.91
CA ASP A 571 8.64 8.48 25.66
C ASP A 571 9.15 7.70 26.88
N THR A 572 8.27 6.91 27.48
CA THR A 572 8.54 6.14 28.70
C THR A 572 9.04 4.72 28.43
N ASN A 573 9.08 4.28 27.17
CA ASN A 573 9.54 2.94 26.82
C ASN A 573 11.04 2.79 27.12
N PRO A 574 11.47 1.78 27.89
CA PRO A 574 12.87 1.60 28.24
C PRO A 574 13.68 1.04 27.07
N LEU A 575 15.01 1.10 27.16
CA LEU A 575 15.93 0.41 26.25
C LEU A 575 16.16 -1.00 26.78
N ALA A 576 15.83 -2.03 26.00
CA ALA A 576 16.03 -3.41 26.37
C ALA A 576 17.41 -3.94 25.97
N ASN A 577 17.81 -3.68 24.72
CA ASN A 577 19.00 -4.29 24.16
C ASN A 577 19.71 -3.43 23.11
N VAL A 578 21.02 -3.65 22.98
CA VAL A 578 21.88 -3.05 21.97
C VAL A 578 22.73 -4.17 21.36
N THR A 579 22.68 -4.30 20.03
CA THR A 579 23.49 -5.26 19.27
C THR A 579 24.44 -4.49 18.37
N ILE A 580 25.75 -4.73 18.51
CA ILE A 580 26.80 -4.02 17.78
C ILE A 580 27.58 -5.02 16.92
N MET A 581 27.49 -4.86 15.61
CA MET A 581 28.18 -5.68 14.61
C MET A 581 29.48 -5.01 14.18
N GLY A 582 30.52 -5.81 13.89
CA GLY A 582 31.83 -5.31 13.48
C GLY A 582 32.76 -4.97 14.65
N VAL A 583 32.52 -5.50 15.85
CA VAL A 583 33.39 -5.31 17.00
C VAL A 583 34.64 -6.20 16.87
N ALA A 584 35.77 -5.57 16.58
CA ALA A 584 37.00 -6.25 16.17
C ALA A 584 37.63 -7.18 17.24
N ALA A 585 37.43 -6.89 18.52
CA ALA A 585 37.96 -7.67 19.63
C ALA A 585 36.95 -7.79 20.76
N LYS A 586 37.02 -8.88 21.53
CA LYS A 586 36.17 -9.10 22.69
C LYS A 586 36.40 -7.98 23.72
N PRO A 587 35.37 -7.20 24.09
CA PRO A 587 35.50 -6.21 25.14
C PRO A 587 35.81 -6.86 26.48
N SER A 588 36.75 -6.26 27.21
CA SER A 588 37.05 -6.56 28.61
C SER A 588 35.96 -6.05 29.54
N THR A 589 35.37 -4.89 29.23
CA THR A 589 34.36 -4.23 30.05
C THR A 589 33.30 -3.60 29.15
N VAL A 590 32.03 -3.66 29.58
CA VAL A 590 30.93 -2.92 28.97
C VAL A 590 30.27 -2.07 30.06
N THR A 591 30.03 -0.79 29.77
CA THR A 591 29.41 0.14 30.72
C THR A 591 28.31 0.96 30.08
N LEU A 592 27.22 1.23 30.82
CA LEU A 592 26.21 2.22 30.49
C LEU A 592 26.34 3.40 31.46
N ASN A 593 26.64 4.59 30.96
CA ASN A 593 26.89 5.80 31.78
C ASN A 593 27.95 5.56 32.88
N GLY A 594 29.01 4.81 32.53
CA GLY A 594 30.10 4.45 33.44
C GLY A 594 29.78 3.35 34.45
N GLN A 595 28.54 2.84 34.49
CA GLN A 595 28.16 1.70 35.33
C GLN A 595 28.35 0.39 34.56
N THR A 596 29.08 -0.57 35.14
CA THR A 596 29.33 -1.87 34.51
C THR A 596 28.03 -2.63 34.24
N VAL A 597 27.88 -3.10 33.01
CA VAL A 597 26.81 -4.01 32.60
C VAL A 597 27.41 -5.42 32.55
N SER A 598 27.28 -6.18 33.63
CA SER A 598 27.85 -7.53 33.73
C SER A 598 26.90 -8.63 33.26
N ASN A 599 25.58 -8.42 33.40
CA ASN A 599 24.56 -9.38 33.01
C ASN A 599 24.08 -9.08 31.60
N GLY A 600 23.82 -10.12 30.79
CA GLY A 600 23.26 -9.95 29.45
C GLY A 600 24.26 -9.51 28.37
N VAL A 601 25.58 -9.49 28.67
CA VAL A 601 26.64 -9.22 27.69
C VAL A 601 27.13 -10.52 27.08
N SER A 602 27.14 -10.61 25.75
CA SER A 602 27.74 -11.72 25.01
C SER A 602 28.50 -11.22 23.78
N TYR A 603 29.54 -11.96 23.41
CA TYR A 603 30.36 -11.67 22.23
C TYR A 603 30.63 -12.95 21.45
N ASN A 604 30.34 -12.95 20.15
CA ASN A 604 30.47 -14.12 19.28
C ASN A 604 31.60 -14.00 18.24
N GLY A 605 32.63 -13.18 18.50
CA GLY A 605 33.80 -13.01 17.62
C GLY A 605 33.74 -11.79 16.70
N SER A 606 32.54 -11.25 16.44
CA SER A 606 32.36 -10.02 15.65
C SER A 606 31.15 -9.18 16.08
N VAL A 607 30.24 -9.78 16.86
CA VAL A 607 29.03 -9.11 17.37
C VAL A 607 29.05 -9.08 18.89
N LEU A 608 28.83 -7.88 19.43
CA LEU A 608 28.58 -7.65 20.86
C LEU A 608 27.08 -7.47 21.07
N SER A 609 26.47 -8.29 21.92
CA SER A 609 25.08 -8.15 22.35
C SER A 609 25.05 -7.72 23.81
N VAL A 610 24.30 -6.66 24.12
CA VAL A 610 24.07 -6.16 25.47
C VAL A 610 22.56 -6.18 25.71
N LYS A 611 22.10 -6.91 26.72
CA LYS A 611 20.67 -7.09 27.06
C LYS A 611 20.39 -6.77 28.52
N GLY A 612 19.12 -6.55 28.86
CA GLY A 612 18.70 -6.31 30.25
C GLY A 612 18.91 -4.87 30.70
N LEU A 613 18.84 -3.91 29.77
CA LEU A 613 19.08 -2.48 30.01
C LEU A 613 17.84 -1.75 30.58
N GLU A 614 16.70 -2.44 30.70
CA GLU A 614 15.41 -1.83 31.02
C GLU A 614 15.41 -1.21 32.42
N ALA A 615 16.03 -1.88 33.40
CA ALA A 615 16.12 -1.37 34.75
C ALA A 615 16.92 -0.04 34.80
N ALA A 616 18.01 0.04 34.03
CA ALA A 616 18.86 1.23 33.95
C ALA A 616 18.22 2.39 33.17
N THR A 617 17.24 2.08 32.32
CA THR A 617 16.52 3.04 31.46
C THR A 617 15.02 3.08 31.76
N SER A 618 14.64 2.74 32.99
CA SER A 618 13.23 2.55 33.41
C SER A 618 12.35 3.80 33.35
N LYS A 619 12.94 4.99 33.18
CA LYS A 619 12.21 6.24 32.96
C LYS A 619 11.93 6.53 31.47
N GLY A 620 12.42 5.68 30.58
CA GLY A 620 12.44 5.87 29.13
C GLY A 620 13.86 5.78 28.56
N ALA A 621 14.01 5.15 27.40
CA ALA A 621 15.28 5.01 26.68
C ALA A 621 15.91 6.37 26.35
N TRP A 622 15.07 7.40 26.16
CA TRP A 622 15.47 8.73 25.70
C TRP A 622 15.25 9.82 26.77
N ALA A 623 14.93 9.43 28.01
CA ALA A 623 14.64 10.38 29.09
C ALA A 623 15.86 11.20 29.52
N GLN A 624 17.07 10.71 29.21
CA GLN A 624 18.33 11.40 29.40
C GLN A 624 19.34 10.91 28.36
N ASP A 625 20.29 11.76 27.99
CA ASP A 625 21.41 11.35 27.16
C ASP A 625 22.21 10.24 27.86
N TRP A 626 22.69 9.28 27.08
CA TRP A 626 23.47 8.17 27.61
C TRP A 626 24.58 7.74 26.67
N VAL A 627 25.60 7.08 27.25
CA VAL A 627 26.71 6.46 26.55
C VAL A 627 26.84 4.99 26.95
N LEU A 628 26.87 4.11 25.97
CA LEU A 628 27.25 2.70 26.11
C LEU A 628 28.67 2.53 25.58
N SER A 629 29.61 2.13 26.42
CA SER A 629 31.02 1.93 26.06
C SER A 629 31.41 0.46 26.13
N TRP A 630 32.26 0.02 25.21
CA TRP A 630 32.87 -1.31 25.16
C TRP A 630 34.38 -1.17 24.92
N GLU A 631 35.18 -1.56 25.91
CA GLU A 631 36.65 -1.45 25.91
C GLU A 631 37.34 -2.80 25.91
#